data_AF-A0A167C675-F1
#
_entry.id   AF-A0A167C675-F1
#
_cell.length_a   1.000
_cell.length_b   1.000
_cell.length_c   1.000
_cell.angle_alpha   90.00
_cell.angle_beta   90.00
_cell.angle_gamma   90.00
#
_symmetry.space_group_name_H-M   'P 1'
#
loop_
_entity.id
_entity.type
_entity.pdbx_description
1 polymer ?
#
loop_
_entity_poly.entity_id
_entity_poly.type
_entity_poly.pdbx_seq_one_letter_code
_entity_poly.pdbx_strand_id
1 'polypeptide(L)'
;MKIKMIKNYSNGTWKVKTGDEFKVRKLNREGIFMDQHPEFQIIESPMSGIIIPYHYAVLLPEERTYTVAEYSQLREINDQVQRQRDKAIDDLAQHAGTLVQIQQELVQERESKKVLVPREVADALDLYVSDGHDDDAKGWALFNIIKCKYDDLDIPARLIKNHFGMNYFALASVIVNSYTVEQTPEEQFTEGITNICARFDDEHPDDVEYEELVSFAFEISDFVQKHNKS
;
A
#
# COMPACT_ATOMS: atom_id res chain seq x y z
N MET A 1 -31.66 -36.83 -10.48
CA MET A 1 -31.60 -35.36 -10.61
C MET A 1 -32.79 -34.70 -9.93
N LYS A 2 -32.55 -33.56 -9.29
CA LYS A 2 -33.59 -32.68 -8.73
C LYS A 2 -33.57 -31.36 -9.50
N ILE A 3 -34.73 -30.75 -9.67
CA ILE A 3 -34.85 -29.37 -10.14
C ILE A 3 -35.51 -28.52 -9.06
N LYS A 4 -35.21 -27.22 -9.09
CA LYS A 4 -35.91 -26.20 -8.32
C LYS A 4 -36.63 -25.25 -9.27
N MET A 5 -37.89 -24.99 -8.99
CA MET A 5 -38.71 -24.09 -9.80
C MET A 5 -38.30 -22.63 -9.56
N ILE A 6 -38.03 -21.90 -10.63
CA ILE A 6 -37.70 -20.46 -10.60
C ILE A 6 -38.87 -19.57 -11.02
N LYS A 7 -39.93 -20.15 -11.60
CA LYS A 7 -41.16 -19.46 -12.00
C LYS A 7 -42.38 -20.33 -11.70
N ASN A 8 -43.52 -19.69 -11.46
CA ASN A 8 -44.79 -20.40 -11.30
C ASN A 8 -45.20 -21.01 -12.64
N TYR A 9 -45.59 -22.28 -12.64
CA TYR A 9 -46.04 -23.00 -13.83
C TYR A 9 -47.43 -23.58 -13.60
N SER A 10 -48.32 -23.47 -14.59
CA SER A 10 -49.64 -24.07 -14.52
C SER A 10 -50.05 -24.64 -15.87
N ASN A 11 -50.58 -25.86 -15.86
CA ASN A 11 -51.07 -26.57 -17.05
C ASN A 11 -52.60 -26.75 -17.02
N GLY A 12 -53.31 -25.85 -16.34
CA GLY A 12 -54.78 -25.90 -16.16
C GLY A 12 -55.21 -26.79 -14.99
N THR A 13 -54.69 -28.01 -14.90
CA THR A 13 -55.04 -28.98 -13.83
C THR A 13 -54.16 -28.81 -12.59
N TRP A 14 -52.90 -28.43 -12.78
CA TRP A 14 -51.93 -28.32 -11.70
C TRP A 14 -51.28 -26.95 -11.68
N LYS A 15 -50.89 -26.50 -10.48
CA LYS A 15 -50.14 -25.27 -10.24
C LYS A 15 -48.89 -25.62 -9.44
N VAL A 16 -47.74 -25.44 -10.07
CA VAL A 16 -46.42 -25.60 -9.46
C VAL A 16 -45.90 -24.22 -9.08
N LYS A 17 -45.47 -24.04 -7.84
CA LYS A 17 -45.02 -22.73 -7.36
C LYS A 17 -43.50 -22.59 -7.49
N THR A 18 -43.07 -21.34 -7.55
CA THR A 18 -41.65 -20.97 -7.46
C THR A 18 -41.09 -21.41 -6.12
N GLY A 19 -39.91 -22.01 -6.12
CA GLY A 19 -39.23 -22.53 -4.93
C GLY A 19 -39.45 -24.02 -4.68
N ASP A 20 -40.47 -24.64 -5.27
CA ASP A 20 -40.74 -26.07 -5.12
C ASP A 20 -39.63 -26.92 -5.77
N GLU A 21 -39.29 -28.03 -5.13
CA GLU A 21 -38.26 -28.96 -5.58
C GLU A 21 -38.89 -30.30 -6.01
N PHE A 22 -38.46 -30.79 -7.18
CA PHE A 22 -39.00 -32.05 -7.73
C PHE A 22 -37.88 -32.94 -8.23
N LYS A 23 -38.07 -34.25 -8.07
CA LYS A 23 -37.24 -35.26 -8.72
C LYS A 23 -37.77 -35.50 -10.13
N VAL A 24 -36.91 -35.29 -11.12
CA VAL A 24 -37.30 -35.29 -12.54
C VAL A 24 -36.40 -36.18 -13.38
N ARG A 25 -36.83 -36.49 -14.60
CA ARG A 25 -35.97 -36.97 -15.70
C ARG A 25 -35.93 -35.91 -16.81
N LYS A 26 -34.81 -35.84 -17.52
CA LYS A 26 -34.70 -35.03 -18.75
C LYS A 26 -35.42 -35.74 -19.89
N LEU A 27 -36.23 -34.99 -20.61
CA LEU A 27 -36.76 -35.33 -21.92
C LEU A 27 -35.97 -34.55 -22.95
N ASN A 28 -35.06 -35.23 -23.65
CA ASN A 28 -34.35 -34.65 -24.78
C ASN A 28 -35.25 -34.72 -26.02
N ARG A 29 -35.20 -33.69 -26.88
CA ARG A 29 -35.86 -33.76 -28.18
C ARG A 29 -35.28 -34.89 -29.03
N GLU A 30 -36.15 -35.60 -29.75
CA GLU A 30 -35.75 -36.73 -30.60
C GLU A 30 -34.61 -36.34 -31.56
N GLY A 31 -33.54 -37.13 -31.57
CA GLY A 31 -32.37 -36.91 -32.44
C GLY A 31 -31.29 -35.95 -31.91
N ILE A 32 -31.47 -35.32 -30.74
CA ILE A 32 -30.50 -34.36 -30.17
C ILE A 32 -29.83 -34.96 -28.93
N PHE A 33 -28.57 -35.39 -29.08
CA PHE A 33 -27.77 -35.98 -27.99
C PHE A 33 -27.36 -34.96 -26.90
N MET A 34 -27.24 -33.67 -27.27
CA MET A 34 -26.85 -32.56 -26.40
C MET A 34 -27.90 -31.45 -26.43
N ASP A 35 -29.10 -31.74 -25.93
CA ASP A 35 -30.15 -30.74 -25.81
C ASP A 35 -29.76 -29.73 -24.71
N GLN A 36 -29.52 -28.48 -25.11
CA GLN A 36 -29.19 -27.40 -24.18
C GLN A 36 -30.42 -26.89 -23.42
N HIS A 37 -31.62 -27.24 -23.89
CA HIS A 37 -32.89 -26.80 -23.32
C HIS A 37 -33.86 -27.97 -23.13
N PRO A 38 -33.46 -29.03 -22.39
CA PRO A 38 -34.28 -30.21 -22.22
C PRO A 38 -35.50 -29.87 -21.36
N GLU A 39 -36.64 -30.47 -21.70
CA GLU A 39 -37.81 -30.41 -20.82
C GLU A 39 -37.64 -31.39 -19.67
N PHE A 40 -38.26 -31.10 -18.54
CA PHE A 40 -38.15 -31.92 -17.33
C PHE A 40 -39.48 -32.60 -17.03
N GLN A 41 -39.47 -33.92 -16.86
CA GLN A 41 -40.67 -34.64 -16.43
C GLN A 41 -40.56 -35.03 -14.96
N ILE A 42 -41.55 -34.64 -14.16
CA ILE A 42 -41.65 -35.04 -12.75
C ILE A 42 -41.85 -36.56 -12.66
N ILE A 43 -41.00 -37.24 -11.92
CA ILE A 43 -41.06 -38.70 -11.73
C ILE A 43 -41.72 -39.04 -10.39
N GLU A 44 -41.44 -38.25 -9.35
CA GLU A 44 -41.79 -38.59 -7.96
C GLU A 44 -42.52 -37.40 -7.32
N SER A 45 -43.86 -37.48 -7.27
CA SER A 45 -44.81 -36.53 -6.65
C SER A 45 -46.25 -36.93 -7.05
N PRO A 46 -47.32 -36.47 -6.38
CA PRO A 46 -48.69 -36.49 -6.91
C PRO A 46 -48.81 -35.85 -8.31
N MET A 47 -47.83 -35.02 -8.70
CA MET A 47 -47.70 -34.37 -9.99
C MET A 47 -46.82 -35.16 -10.98
N SER A 48 -46.62 -36.46 -10.76
CA SER A 48 -45.83 -37.32 -11.64
C SER A 48 -46.41 -37.31 -13.07
N GLY A 49 -45.52 -37.24 -14.06
CA GLY A 49 -45.88 -37.17 -15.47
C GLY A 49 -45.94 -35.75 -16.05
N ILE A 50 -46.03 -34.69 -15.23
CA ILE A 50 -46.03 -33.31 -15.70
C ILE A 50 -44.70 -32.93 -16.33
N ILE A 51 -44.76 -32.29 -17.50
CA ILE A 51 -43.62 -31.73 -18.22
C ILE A 51 -43.48 -30.25 -17.85
N ILE A 52 -42.30 -29.91 -17.33
CA ILE A 52 -41.88 -28.57 -16.96
C ILE A 52 -40.88 -28.09 -18.02
N PRO A 53 -41.14 -26.96 -18.70
CA PRO A 53 -40.20 -26.42 -19.67
C PRO A 53 -38.90 -25.95 -18.99
N TYR A 54 -37.77 -26.09 -19.70
CA TYR A 54 -36.43 -25.78 -19.20
C TYR A 54 -36.33 -24.43 -18.46
N HIS A 55 -36.93 -23.37 -19.04
CA HIS A 55 -36.83 -22.00 -18.54
C HIS A 55 -37.66 -21.70 -17.27
N TYR A 56 -38.40 -22.68 -16.74
CA TYR A 56 -39.12 -22.58 -15.48
C TYR A 56 -38.37 -23.20 -14.30
N ALA A 57 -37.25 -23.89 -14.53
CA ALA A 57 -36.54 -24.61 -13.49
C ALA A 57 -35.02 -24.60 -13.65
N VAL A 58 -34.31 -24.72 -12.54
CA VAL A 58 -32.85 -24.88 -12.50
C VAL A 58 -32.51 -26.25 -11.94
N LEU A 59 -31.50 -26.90 -12.53
CA LEU A 59 -31.00 -28.19 -12.08
C LEU A 59 -30.19 -28.00 -10.79
N LEU A 60 -30.59 -28.67 -9.72
CA LEU A 60 -29.81 -28.67 -8.49
C LEU A 60 -28.61 -29.60 -8.68
N PRO A 61 -27.40 -29.18 -8.28
CA PRO A 61 -26.24 -30.07 -8.30
C PRO A 61 -26.53 -31.29 -7.43
N GLU A 62 -26.07 -32.46 -7.86
CA GLU A 62 -26.20 -33.66 -7.05
C GLU A 62 -25.43 -33.47 -5.73
N GLU A 63 -26.12 -33.66 -4.61
CA GLU A 63 -25.48 -33.70 -3.29
C GLU A 63 -24.49 -34.85 -3.30
N ARG A 64 -23.19 -34.53 -3.40
CA ARG A 64 -22.13 -35.52 -3.29
C ARG A 64 -22.12 -36.05 -1.87
N THR A 65 -22.61 -37.27 -1.67
CA THR A 65 -22.41 -38.00 -0.41
C THR A 65 -21.00 -38.60 -0.45
N TYR A 66 -20.07 -37.97 0.26
CA TYR A 66 -18.70 -38.47 0.38
C TYR A 66 -18.66 -39.73 1.25
N THR A 67 -17.81 -40.68 0.87
CA THR A 67 -17.46 -41.81 1.72
C THR A 67 -16.53 -41.36 2.86
N VAL A 68 -16.47 -42.13 3.94
CA VAL A 68 -15.58 -41.83 5.09
C VAL A 68 -14.10 -41.72 4.66
N ALA A 69 -13.69 -42.52 3.68
CA ALA A 69 -12.32 -42.52 3.15
C ALA A 69 -11.98 -41.24 2.36
N GLU A 70 -12.93 -40.72 1.57
CA GLU A 70 -12.74 -39.44 0.87
C GLU A 70 -12.67 -38.28 1.85
N TYR A 71 -13.46 -38.34 2.93
CA TYR A 71 -13.44 -37.31 3.97
C TYR A 71 -12.09 -37.28 4.71
N SER A 72 -11.50 -38.43 5.03
CA SER A 72 -10.19 -38.48 5.67
C SER A 72 -9.09 -37.92 4.76
N GLN A 73 -9.13 -38.21 3.46
CA GLN A 73 -8.17 -37.65 2.50
C GLN A 73 -8.30 -36.12 2.38
N LEU A 74 -9.53 -35.60 2.30
CA LEU A 74 -9.76 -34.16 2.26
C LEU A 74 -9.26 -33.46 3.52
N ARG A 75 -9.40 -34.10 4.69
CA ARG A 75 -8.87 -33.58 5.95
C ARG A 75 -7.35 -33.52 5.94
N GLU A 76 -6.67 -34.59 5.52
CA GLU A 76 -5.21 -34.61 5.43
C GLU A 76 -4.66 -33.55 4.47
N ILE A 77 -5.31 -33.37 3.32
CA ILE A 77 -4.95 -32.32 2.35
C ILE A 77 -5.14 -30.93 2.99
N ASN A 78 -6.25 -30.71 3.68
CA ASN A 78 -6.52 -29.42 4.32
C ASN A 78 -5.49 -29.13 5.43
N ASP A 79 -5.14 -30.12 6.25
CA ASP A 79 -4.11 -29.99 7.30
C ASP A 79 -2.73 -29.68 6.69
N GLN A 80 -2.38 -30.29 5.55
CA GLN A 80 -1.15 -29.96 4.83
C GLN A 80 -1.15 -28.54 4.27
N VAL A 81 -2.26 -28.12 3.66
CA VAL A 81 -2.42 -26.77 3.11
C VAL A 81 -2.34 -25.72 4.22
N GLN A 82 -2.95 -25.99 5.38
CA GLN A 82 -2.87 -25.10 6.54
C GLN A 82 -1.42 -24.96 7.02
N ARG A 83 -0.69 -26.06 7.21
CA ARG A 83 0.73 -25.99 7.62
C ARG A 83 1.61 -25.24 6.61
N GLN A 84 1.38 -25.43 5.31
CA GLN A 84 2.11 -24.71 4.27
C GLN A 84 1.80 -23.21 4.30
N ARG A 85 0.53 -22.86 4.53
CA ARG A 85 0.10 -21.46 4.67
C ARG A 85 0.73 -20.82 5.89
N ASP A 86 0.70 -21.48 7.05
CA ASP A 86 1.26 -20.93 8.29
C ASP A 86 2.77 -20.70 8.14
N LYS A 87 3.49 -21.67 7.56
CA LYS A 87 4.91 -21.51 7.25
C LYS A 87 5.17 -20.32 6.30
N ALA A 88 4.37 -20.17 5.25
CA ALA A 88 4.53 -19.05 4.32
C ALA A 88 4.27 -17.69 4.98
N ILE A 89 3.35 -17.63 5.95
CA ILE A 89 3.08 -16.43 6.74
C ILE A 89 4.28 -16.10 7.64
N ASP A 90 4.84 -17.11 8.31
CA ASP A 90 6.01 -16.92 9.18
C ASP A 90 7.23 -16.45 8.36
N ASP A 91 7.49 -17.07 7.20
CA ASP A 91 8.56 -16.68 6.28
C ASP A 91 8.36 -15.22 5.80
N LEU A 92 7.12 -14.84 5.44
CA LEU A 92 6.80 -13.46 5.06
C LEU A 92 7.02 -12.47 6.20
N ALA A 93 6.64 -12.82 7.43
CA ALA A 93 6.86 -11.98 8.60
C ALA A 93 8.35 -11.78 8.87
N GLN A 94 9.16 -12.83 8.72
CA GLN A 94 10.62 -12.73 8.85
C GLN A 94 11.21 -11.81 7.78
N HIS A 95 10.82 -11.97 6.51
CA HIS A 95 11.28 -11.11 5.43
C HIS A 95 10.87 -9.64 5.62
N ALA A 96 9.65 -9.38 6.08
CA ALA A 96 9.19 -8.04 6.41
C ALA A 96 10.06 -7.42 7.53
N GLY A 97 10.38 -8.18 8.57
CA GLY A 97 11.29 -7.74 9.64
C GLY A 97 12.68 -7.37 9.10
N THR A 98 13.25 -8.20 8.23
CA THR A 98 14.55 -7.91 7.60
C THR A 98 14.51 -6.67 6.72
N LEU A 99 13.42 -6.46 5.95
CA LEU A 99 13.28 -5.26 5.12
C LEU A 99 13.22 -3.98 5.96
N VAL A 100 12.49 -4.00 7.08
CA VAL A 100 12.45 -2.87 8.01
C VAL A 100 13.83 -2.57 8.57
N GLN A 101 14.59 -3.61 8.96
CA GLN A 101 15.94 -3.44 9.47
C GLN A 101 16.87 -2.82 8.43
N ILE A 102 16.88 -3.36 7.20
CA ILE A 102 17.68 -2.82 6.09
C ILE A 102 17.29 -1.37 5.79
N GLN A 103 15.99 -1.04 5.82
CA GLN A 103 15.53 0.31 5.61
C GLN A 103 16.04 1.25 6.71
N GLN A 104 16.01 0.84 7.97
CA GLN A 104 16.54 1.61 9.09
C GLN A 104 18.06 1.82 8.96
N GLU A 105 18.82 0.77 8.62
CA GLU A 105 20.25 0.84 8.37
C GLU A 105 20.57 1.78 7.21
N LEU A 106 19.82 1.72 6.10
CA LEU A 106 19.98 2.62 4.96
C LEU A 106 19.69 4.08 5.32
N VAL A 107 18.65 4.33 6.11
CA VAL A 107 18.33 5.68 6.59
C VAL A 107 19.45 6.20 7.47
N GLN A 108 19.91 5.42 8.45
CA GLN A 108 21.03 5.81 9.33
C GLN A 108 22.31 6.08 8.54
N GLU A 109 22.65 5.22 7.58
CA GLU A 109 23.81 5.44 6.72
C GLU A 109 23.66 6.72 5.90
N ARG A 110 22.49 6.99 5.31
CA ARG A 110 22.26 8.22 4.54
C ARG A 110 22.36 9.46 5.42
N GLU A 111 21.75 9.45 6.59
CA GLU A 111 21.84 10.54 7.57
C GLU A 111 23.29 10.80 7.97
N SER A 112 24.09 9.76 8.24
CA SER A 112 25.52 9.92 8.60
C SER A 112 26.41 10.47 7.47
N LYS A 113 25.94 10.38 6.22
CA LYS A 113 26.65 10.83 5.01
C LYS A 113 26.15 12.19 4.50
N LYS A 114 25.14 12.79 5.14
CA LYS A 114 24.70 14.15 4.82
C LYS A 114 25.84 15.13 5.04
N VAL A 115 25.96 16.07 4.11
CA VAL A 115 26.96 17.14 4.18
C VAL A 115 26.26 18.41 4.62
N LEU A 116 26.88 19.13 5.55
CA LEU A 116 26.45 20.47 5.93
C LEU A 116 26.76 21.44 4.80
N VAL A 117 25.74 22.19 4.36
CA VAL A 117 25.87 23.19 3.29
C VAL A 117 25.30 24.54 3.75
N PRO A 118 25.93 25.66 3.34
CA PRO A 118 25.39 26.99 3.59
C PRO A 118 24.02 27.17 2.93
N ARG A 119 23.17 28.02 3.50
CA ARG A 119 21.80 28.23 3.01
C ARG A 119 21.71 28.68 1.56
N GLU A 120 22.61 29.56 1.12
CA GLU A 120 22.66 29.99 -0.28
C GLU A 120 22.94 28.83 -1.23
N VAL A 121 23.78 27.87 -0.82
CA VAL A 121 24.11 26.68 -1.59
C VAL A 121 22.95 25.68 -1.58
N ALA A 122 22.24 25.54 -0.45
CA ALA A 122 21.01 24.76 -0.35
C ALA A 122 19.96 25.27 -1.32
N ASP A 123 19.66 26.57 -1.31
CA ASP A 123 18.67 27.17 -2.20
C ASP A 123 19.05 26.96 -3.68
N ALA A 124 20.35 27.07 -4.00
CA ALA A 124 20.85 26.80 -5.35
C ALA A 124 20.75 25.31 -5.74
N LEU A 125 21.00 24.40 -4.81
CA LEU A 125 20.81 22.95 -5.02
C LEU A 125 19.34 22.63 -5.24
N ASP A 126 18.43 23.20 -4.45
CA ASP A 126 17.00 23.03 -4.67
C ASP A 126 16.61 23.58 -6.05
N LEU A 127 17.04 24.78 -6.42
CA LEU A 127 16.72 25.34 -7.75
C LEU A 127 17.28 24.52 -8.92
N TYR A 128 18.48 23.96 -8.77
CA TYR A 128 19.23 23.34 -9.87
C TYR A 128 19.09 21.82 -9.95
N VAL A 129 18.78 21.18 -8.82
CA VAL A 129 18.67 19.72 -8.67
C VAL A 129 17.22 19.28 -8.41
N SER A 130 16.34 20.15 -7.90
CA SER A 130 14.99 19.72 -7.44
C SER A 130 13.90 19.54 -8.51
N ASP A 131 14.20 19.62 -9.81
CA ASP A 131 13.19 19.28 -10.84
C ASP A 131 13.20 17.79 -11.27
N GLY A 132 13.92 16.92 -10.55
CA GLY A 132 14.15 15.54 -10.99
C GLY A 132 14.00 14.48 -9.89
N HIS A 133 12.82 13.86 -9.84
CA HIS A 133 12.68 12.49 -9.30
C HIS A 133 13.34 11.43 -10.22
N ASP A 134 13.93 11.88 -11.33
CA ASP A 134 14.66 11.06 -12.30
C ASP A 134 16.16 11.05 -11.95
N ASP A 135 16.70 9.89 -11.61
CA ASP A 135 18.12 9.72 -11.28
C ASP A 135 19.03 10.19 -12.43
N ASP A 136 18.53 10.14 -13.67
CA ASP A 136 19.24 10.66 -14.85
C ASP A 136 19.41 12.19 -14.78
N ALA A 137 18.40 12.92 -14.30
CA ALA A 137 18.47 14.38 -14.17
C ALA A 137 19.51 14.81 -13.13
N LYS A 138 19.59 14.09 -11.99
CA LYS A 138 20.62 14.32 -10.97
C LYS A 138 22.02 14.02 -11.50
N GLY A 139 22.17 12.94 -12.26
CA GLY A 139 23.42 12.60 -12.95
C GLY A 139 23.86 13.69 -13.93
N TRP A 140 22.92 14.22 -14.72
CA TRP A 140 23.16 15.34 -15.64
C TRP A 140 23.53 16.63 -14.92
N ALA A 141 22.85 16.98 -13.82
CA ALA A 141 23.17 18.16 -13.02
C ALA A 141 24.60 18.09 -12.46
N LEU A 142 24.98 16.94 -11.88
CA LEU A 142 26.35 16.68 -11.42
C LEU A 142 27.37 16.80 -12.56
N PHE A 143 27.08 16.17 -13.70
CA PHE A 143 27.96 16.23 -14.87
C PHE A 143 28.18 17.67 -15.34
N ASN A 144 27.11 18.47 -15.45
CA ASN A 144 27.19 19.86 -15.89
C ASN A 144 28.03 20.71 -14.92
N ILE A 145 27.77 20.61 -13.61
CA ILE A 145 28.54 21.34 -12.59
C ILE A 145 30.03 20.99 -12.67
N ILE A 146 30.38 19.71 -12.88
CA ILE A 146 31.77 19.26 -12.96
C ILE A 146 32.43 19.70 -14.27
N LYS A 147 31.79 19.44 -15.42
CA LYS A 147 32.44 19.49 -16.74
C LYS A 147 32.33 20.83 -17.46
N CYS A 148 31.24 21.56 -17.27
CA CYS A 148 31.06 22.84 -17.95
C CYS A 148 32.03 23.89 -17.41
N LYS A 149 32.46 24.82 -18.28
CA LYS A 149 33.26 25.96 -17.83
C LYS A 149 32.41 26.86 -16.96
N TYR A 150 33.06 27.57 -16.05
CA TYR A 150 32.39 28.45 -15.10
C TYR A 150 31.46 29.48 -15.78
N ASP A 151 31.89 30.04 -16.92
CA ASP A 151 31.13 31.04 -17.66
C ASP A 151 29.91 30.48 -18.40
N ASP A 152 29.88 29.17 -18.64
CA ASP A 152 28.78 28.48 -19.33
C ASP A 152 27.69 28.01 -18.36
N LEU A 153 27.95 28.07 -17.05
CA LEU A 153 27.00 27.70 -16.00
C LEU A 153 26.04 28.85 -15.71
N ASP A 154 24.82 28.53 -15.28
CA ASP A 154 23.89 29.51 -14.72
C ASP A 154 24.28 29.90 -13.29
N ILE A 155 23.57 30.87 -12.71
CA ILE A 155 23.91 31.43 -11.39
C ILE A 155 23.90 30.36 -10.28
N PRO A 156 22.86 29.50 -10.17
CA PRO A 156 22.83 28.42 -9.19
C PRO A 156 24.00 27.42 -9.34
N ALA A 157 24.28 26.95 -10.56
CA ALA A 157 25.35 25.99 -10.77
C ALA A 157 26.74 26.57 -10.51
N ARG A 158 26.95 27.87 -10.78
CA ARG A 158 28.20 28.57 -10.40
C ARG A 158 28.39 28.61 -8.89
N LEU A 159 27.32 28.89 -8.14
CA LEU A 159 27.38 28.95 -6.68
C LEU A 159 27.76 27.58 -6.10
N ILE A 160 27.11 26.52 -6.58
CA ILE A 160 27.42 25.14 -6.19
C ILE A 160 28.87 24.79 -6.55
N LYS A 161 29.29 25.09 -7.79
CA LYS A 161 30.66 24.83 -8.25
C LYS A 161 31.71 25.57 -7.42
N ASN A 162 31.45 26.81 -7.03
CA ASN A 162 32.37 27.58 -6.19
C ASN A 162 32.49 27.00 -4.78
N HIS A 163 31.37 26.59 -4.19
CA HIS A 163 31.37 26.03 -2.84
C HIS A 163 32.14 24.71 -2.76
N PHE A 164 31.86 23.78 -3.67
CA PHE A 164 32.51 22.46 -3.65
C PHE A 164 33.88 22.45 -4.36
N GLY A 165 34.13 23.37 -5.29
CA GLY A 165 35.37 23.44 -6.05
C GLY A 165 35.71 22.12 -6.75
N MET A 166 36.85 21.53 -6.38
CA MET A 166 37.29 20.22 -6.89
C MET A 166 36.82 19.04 -6.02
N ASN A 167 36.09 19.28 -4.94
CA ASN A 167 35.58 18.24 -4.04
C ASN A 167 34.30 17.61 -4.59
N TYR A 168 34.44 16.89 -5.70
CA TYR A 168 33.34 16.25 -6.40
C TYR A 168 32.66 15.16 -5.58
N PHE A 169 33.38 14.55 -4.62
CA PHE A 169 32.80 13.54 -3.73
C PHE A 169 31.80 14.15 -2.74
N ALA A 170 32.11 15.33 -2.17
CA ALA A 170 31.15 16.03 -1.32
C ALA A 170 29.91 16.47 -2.10
N LEU A 171 30.09 17.00 -3.31
CA LEU A 171 28.98 17.37 -4.20
C LEU A 171 28.12 16.14 -4.57
N ALA A 172 28.74 15.02 -4.92
CA ALA A 172 28.00 13.78 -5.19
C ALA A 172 27.25 13.29 -3.96
N SER A 173 27.85 13.38 -2.76
CA SER A 173 27.18 13.01 -1.51
C SER A 173 25.95 13.87 -1.24
N VAL A 174 26.05 15.19 -1.48
CA VAL A 174 24.94 16.14 -1.33
C VAL A 174 23.78 15.81 -2.28
N ILE A 175 24.08 15.46 -3.53
CA ILE A 175 23.04 15.13 -4.53
C ILE A 175 22.40 13.77 -4.26
N VAL A 176 23.16 12.78 -3.77
CA VAL A 176 22.70 11.40 -3.56
C VAL A 176 22.08 11.17 -2.17
N ASN A 177 22.74 11.64 -1.12
CA ASN A 177 22.37 11.41 0.29
C ASN A 177 21.57 12.58 0.89
N SER A 178 21.25 13.60 0.10
CA SER A 178 20.73 14.90 0.56
C SER A 178 21.76 15.66 1.42
N TYR A 179 21.36 16.83 1.92
CA TYR A 179 22.21 17.72 2.70
C TYR A 179 21.48 18.23 3.93
N THR A 180 22.26 18.77 4.86
CA THR A 180 21.75 19.51 6.02
C THR A 180 22.11 20.97 5.83
N VAL A 181 21.14 21.87 5.98
CA VAL A 181 21.41 23.30 5.89
C VAL A 181 22.07 23.78 7.17
N GLU A 182 23.15 24.55 7.06
CA GLU A 182 23.75 25.25 8.20
C GLU A 182 22.70 26.14 8.85
N GLN A 183 22.35 25.83 10.10
CA GLN A 183 21.43 26.63 10.88
C GLN A 183 22.12 27.88 11.39
N THR A 184 21.41 29.00 11.32
CA THR A 184 21.83 30.22 12.01
C THR A 184 21.81 30.00 13.53
N PRO A 185 22.60 30.76 14.32
CA PRO A 185 22.55 30.69 15.78
C PRO A 185 21.13 30.89 16.35
N GLU A 186 20.29 31.67 15.66
CA GLU A 186 18.90 31.94 16.00
C GLU A 186 18.01 30.71 15.77
N GLU A 187 18.22 29.99 14.67
CA GLU A 187 17.52 28.74 14.38
C GLU A 187 17.96 27.63 15.33
N GLN A 188 19.25 27.52 15.64
CA GLN A 188 19.77 26.57 16.65
C GLN A 188 19.15 26.85 18.02
N PHE A 189 19.01 28.13 18.39
CA PHE A 189 18.38 28.53 19.64
C PHE A 189 16.88 28.17 19.66
N THR A 190 16.17 28.47 18.57
CA THR A 190 14.74 28.17 18.43
C THR A 190 14.47 26.66 18.45
N GLU A 191 15.28 25.88 17.73
CA GLU A 191 15.21 24.41 17.74
C GLU A 191 15.55 23.86 19.12
N GLY A 192 16.57 24.42 19.79
CA GLY A 192 16.91 24.07 21.17
C GLY A 192 15.74 24.28 22.14
N ILE A 193 15.05 25.43 22.05
CA ILE A 193 13.85 25.70 22.85
C ILE A 193 12.74 24.70 22.52
N THR A 194 12.49 24.45 21.24
CA THR A 194 11.44 23.53 20.78
C THR A 194 11.69 22.11 21.29
N ASN A 195 12.94 21.64 21.23
CA ASN A 195 13.34 20.32 21.73
C ASN A 195 13.22 20.22 23.26
N ILE A 196 13.51 21.30 23.99
CA ILE A 196 13.32 21.34 25.44
C ILE A 196 11.83 21.27 25.77
N CYS A 197 10.98 22.06 25.10
CA CYS A 197 9.53 22.03 25.30
C CYS A 197 8.94 20.65 24.99
N ALA A 198 9.31 20.03 23.87
CA ALA A 198 8.81 18.71 23.47
C ALA A 198 9.23 17.61 24.46
N ARG A 199 10.48 17.63 24.95
CA ARG A 199 10.91 16.68 25.99
C ARG A 199 10.16 16.87 27.30
N PHE A 200 9.88 18.11 27.66
CA PHE A 200 9.16 18.41 28.90
C PHE A 200 7.69 17.98 28.81
N ASP A 201 7.07 18.11 27.64
CA ASP A 201 5.71 17.63 27.33
C ASP A 201 5.58 16.11 27.47
N ASP A 202 6.55 15.36 26.93
CA ASP A 202 6.62 13.90 27.07
C ASP A 202 6.80 13.46 28.54
N GLU A 203 7.48 14.27 29.35
CA GLU A 203 7.76 13.97 30.76
C GLU A 203 6.63 14.42 31.71
N HIS A 204 5.81 15.42 31.33
CA HIS A 204 4.81 16.08 32.20
C HIS A 204 3.48 16.42 31.47
N PRO A 205 2.73 15.42 30.95
CA PRO A 205 1.59 15.65 30.05
C PRO A 205 0.33 16.26 30.70
N ASP A 206 0.26 16.31 32.04
CA ASP A 206 -0.96 16.71 32.79
C ASP A 206 -0.81 18.06 33.55
N ASP A 207 0.31 18.78 33.40
CA ASP A 207 0.57 20.02 34.16
C ASP A 207 0.03 21.28 33.45
N VAL A 208 -0.92 21.98 34.07
CA VAL A 208 -1.58 23.19 33.53
C VAL A 208 -0.64 24.40 33.46
N GLU A 209 0.48 24.42 34.20
CA GLU A 209 1.53 25.44 34.09
C GLU A 209 2.34 25.35 32.78
N TYR A 210 2.11 24.29 31.98
CA TYR A 210 2.75 24.02 30.69
C TYR A 210 2.48 25.10 29.63
N GLU A 211 1.23 25.53 29.47
CA GLU A 211 0.89 26.52 28.44
C GLU A 211 1.60 27.86 28.70
N GLU A 212 1.77 28.26 29.95
CA GLU A 212 2.47 29.50 30.32
C GLU A 212 3.98 29.39 30.11
N LEU A 213 4.59 28.24 30.45
CA LEU A 213 6.03 28.01 30.24
C LEU A 213 6.39 27.91 28.74
N VAL A 214 5.57 27.21 27.95
CA VAL A 214 5.75 27.10 26.50
C VAL A 214 5.56 28.47 25.85
N SER A 215 4.51 29.21 26.23
CA SER A 215 4.29 30.58 25.75
C SER A 215 5.46 31.51 26.09
N PHE A 216 5.98 31.44 27.32
CA PHE A 216 7.14 32.25 27.74
C PHE A 216 8.42 31.88 26.99
N ALA A 217 8.64 30.59 26.71
CA ALA A 217 9.79 30.13 25.93
C ALA A 217 9.74 30.65 24.47
N PHE A 218 8.55 30.67 23.86
CA PHE A 218 8.35 31.27 22.54
C PHE A 218 8.51 32.80 22.57
N GLU A 219 8.05 33.49 23.62
CA GLU A 219 8.26 34.93 23.80
C GLU A 219 9.74 35.31 23.93
N ILE A 220 10.55 34.50 24.64
CA ILE A 220 12.01 34.69 24.72
C ILE A 220 12.65 34.49 23.34
N SER A 221 12.24 33.47 22.60
CA SER A 221 12.74 33.23 21.24
C SER A 221 12.47 34.43 20.32
N ASP A 222 11.23 34.92 20.32
CA ASP A 222 10.82 36.10 19.55
C ASP A 222 11.56 37.38 19.96
N PHE A 223 11.82 37.56 21.26
CA PHE A 223 12.58 38.69 21.78
C PHE A 223 14.03 38.67 21.28
N VAL A 224 14.69 37.51 21.36
CA VAL A 224 16.07 37.32 20.89
C VAL A 224 16.18 37.56 19.38
N GLN A 225 15.23 37.04 18.59
CA GLN A 225 15.20 37.25 17.14
C GLN A 225 14.98 38.72 16.75
N LYS A 226 14.21 39.49 17.53
CA LYS A 226 13.97 40.92 17.27
C LYS A 226 15.18 41.78 17.60
N HIS A 227 15.95 41.45 18.63
CA HIS A 227 17.06 42.28 19.10
C HIS A 227 18.41 42.00 18.44
N ASN A 228 18.59 40.86 17.77
CA ASN A 228 19.82 40.54 17.00
C ASN A 228 19.80 41.04 15.55
N LYS A 229 18.68 41.58 15.05
CA LYS A 229 18.57 42.19 13.71
C LYS A 229 18.98 43.68 13.64
N SER A 230 19.65 44.21 14.67
CA SER A 230 20.18 45.59 14.73
C SER A 230 21.70 45.62 14.65
#